data_AF-A0A453PCK4-F1
#
_entry.id   AF-A0A453PCK4-F1
#
_cell.length_a   1.000
_cell.length_b   1.000
_cell.length_c   1.000
_cell.angle_alpha   90.00
_cell.angle_beta   90.00
_cell.angle_gamma   90.00
#
_symmetry.space_group_name_H-M   'P 1'
#
loop_
_entity.id
_entity.type
_entity.pdbx_description
1 polymer ?
#
loop_
_entity_poly.entity_id
_entity_poly.type
_entity_poly.pdbx_seq_one_letter_code
_entity_poly.pdbx_strand_id
1 'polypeptide(L)'
;MTAHPKKDPITGELFAFRYGPMPPFVTYFRFDPAGNKGADVPIFSVKQPSFLHDFAVTEHYAIFPEIQIVMNPMGMVVGGGSPVGLIHASVELVRINLRTGNVTRTPLAAANLDFGVINPGCLGRRNRYGYFGVGDPMPKIGGVAKLDFDRAGHGDCTVARRDFGPGCFAGEPFFVPDDVEGNGDEDDGYVVCYVHDEGTGDNRFVVMDAQAPELDIVAEVQLPSRVPYGFHGLFVTQAELRSQHQ
;
A
#
# COMPACT_ATOMS: atom_id res chain seq x y z
N MET A 1 5.49 4.80 16.85
CA MET A 1 4.91 3.58 16.25
C MET A 1 4.87 3.82 14.74
N THR A 2 5.00 2.77 13.93
CA THR A 2 4.88 2.87 12.47
C THR A 2 3.54 3.47 12.04
N ALA A 3 3.53 4.15 10.90
CA ALA A 3 2.31 4.60 10.23
C ALA A 3 1.63 3.48 9.42
N HIS A 4 2.27 2.31 9.30
CA HIS A 4 1.79 1.17 8.51
C HIS A 4 1.56 -0.08 9.37
N PRO A 5 0.72 -0.03 10.42
CA PRO A 5 0.40 -1.22 11.18
C PRO A 5 -0.34 -2.24 10.29
N LYS A 6 -0.20 -3.53 10.60
CA LYS A 6 -0.83 -4.62 9.84
C LYS A 6 -1.77 -5.39 10.76
N LYS A 7 -3.08 -5.39 10.48
CA LYS A 7 -4.10 -6.12 11.25
C LYS A 7 -4.32 -7.48 10.60
N ASP A 8 -4.06 -8.57 11.32
CA ASP A 8 -4.36 -9.92 10.79
C ASP A 8 -5.88 -10.14 10.75
N PRO A 9 -6.44 -10.44 9.57
CA PRO A 9 -7.89 -10.60 9.41
C PRO A 9 -8.47 -11.78 10.18
N ILE A 10 -7.65 -12.77 10.57
CA ILE A 10 -8.13 -13.97 11.28
C ILE A 10 -8.09 -13.79 12.80
N THR A 11 -6.96 -13.33 13.33
CA THR A 11 -6.78 -13.21 14.79
C THR A 11 -7.24 -11.87 15.34
N GLY A 12 -7.36 -10.85 14.48
CA GLY A 12 -7.60 -9.47 14.89
C GLY A 12 -6.40 -8.79 15.55
N GLU A 13 -5.24 -9.47 15.64
CA GLU A 13 -4.03 -8.89 16.20
C GLU A 13 -3.49 -7.78 15.29
N LEU A 14 -3.04 -6.68 15.90
CA LEU A 14 -2.44 -5.55 15.20
C LEU A 14 -0.92 -5.57 15.38
N PHE A 15 -0.19 -5.82 14.30
CA PHE A 15 1.27 -5.85 14.28
C PHE A 15 1.83 -4.47 13.97
N ALA A 16 2.84 -4.06 14.73
CA ALA A 16 3.47 -2.76 14.57
C ALA A 16 4.95 -2.80 14.96
N PHE A 17 5.67 -1.75 14.61
CA PHE A 17 7.03 -1.53 15.09
C PHE A 17 7.26 -0.08 15.47
N ARG A 18 8.40 0.19 16.10
CA ARG A 18 8.97 1.52 16.26
C ARG A 18 10.44 1.47 15.87
N TYR A 19 10.95 2.56 15.31
CA TYR A 19 12.37 2.76 15.08
C TYR A 19 12.82 4.08 15.70
N GLY A 20 14.12 4.24 15.94
CA GLY A 20 14.67 5.44 16.56
C GLY A 20 16.20 5.52 16.49
N PRO A 21 16.80 6.64 16.94
CA PRO A 21 18.24 6.89 16.80
C PRO A 21 19.10 6.14 17.85
N MET A 22 18.48 5.46 18.82
CA MET A 22 19.17 4.77 19.91
C MET A 22 18.88 3.25 19.88
N PRO A 23 19.84 2.39 20.24
CA PRO A 23 19.61 0.95 20.39
C PRO A 23 18.56 0.60 21.47
N PRO A 24 17.72 -0.43 21.27
CA PRO A 24 17.52 -1.16 20.02
C PRO A 24 16.87 -0.25 18.96
N PHE A 25 17.51 -0.14 17.78
CA PHE A 25 17.11 0.80 16.74
C PHE A 25 15.74 0.49 16.14
N VAL A 26 15.32 -0.77 16.22
CA VAL A 26 14.00 -1.25 15.77
C VAL A 26 13.45 -2.20 16.83
N THR A 27 12.19 -1.98 17.20
CA THR A 27 11.45 -2.84 18.13
C THR A 27 10.10 -3.19 17.50
N TYR A 28 9.83 -4.49 17.39
CA TYR A 28 8.56 -5.05 16.96
C TYR A 28 7.66 -5.35 18.17
N PHE A 29 6.36 -5.18 18.01
CA PHE A 29 5.35 -5.53 19.01
C PHE A 29 3.99 -5.71 18.34
N ARG A 30 3.03 -6.21 19.10
CA ARG A 30 1.65 -6.41 18.64
C ARG A 30 0.65 -5.96 19.69
N PHE A 31 -0.57 -5.69 19.27
CA PHE A 31 -1.73 -5.52 20.14
C PHE A 31 -2.70 -6.66 19.92
N ASP A 32 -3.31 -7.15 20.99
CA ASP A 32 -4.46 -8.05 20.88
C ASP A 32 -5.72 -7.27 20.45
N PRO A 33 -6.84 -7.95 20.12
CA PRO A 33 -8.09 -7.28 19.73
C PRO A 33 -8.69 -6.38 20.80
N ALA A 34 -8.31 -6.55 22.07
CA ALA A 34 -8.74 -5.70 23.18
C ALA A 34 -7.84 -4.46 23.36
N GLY A 35 -6.83 -4.28 22.50
CA GLY A 35 -5.90 -3.16 22.54
C GLY A 35 -4.78 -3.33 23.58
N ASN A 36 -4.64 -4.50 24.20
CA ASN A 36 -3.52 -4.75 25.10
C ASN A 36 -2.25 -4.97 24.29
N LYS A 37 -1.22 -4.22 24.65
CA LYS A 37 0.09 -4.34 24.01
C LYS A 37 0.83 -5.58 24.52
N GLY A 38 1.30 -6.41 23.59
CA GLY A 38 2.23 -7.49 23.87
C GLY A 38 3.64 -7.01 24.22
N ALA A 39 4.52 -7.97 24.52
CA ALA A 39 5.91 -7.69 24.85
C ALA A 39 6.68 -7.06 23.67
N ASP A 40 7.63 -6.18 23.99
CA ASP A 40 8.56 -5.62 23.02
C ASP A 40 9.56 -6.70 22.56
N VAL A 41 9.72 -6.84 21.25
CA VAL A 41 10.68 -7.73 20.59
C VAL A 41 11.75 -6.88 19.88
N PRO A 42 12.92 -6.66 20.50
CA PRO A 42 13.99 -5.88 19.87
C PRO A 42 14.62 -6.64 18.70
N ILE A 43 14.81 -5.95 17.56
CA ILE A 43 15.45 -6.53 16.36
C ILE A 43 16.93 -6.15 16.36
N PHE A 44 17.75 -6.99 17.00
CA PHE A 44 19.18 -6.72 17.16
C PHE A 44 20.02 -6.89 15.89
N SER A 45 19.45 -7.43 14.80
CA SER A 45 20.14 -7.54 13.52
C SER A 45 20.34 -6.17 12.84
N VAL A 46 19.47 -5.19 13.13
CA VAL A 46 19.63 -3.80 12.68
C VAL A 46 20.69 -3.11 13.55
N LYS A 47 21.86 -2.82 12.97
CA LYS A 47 23.05 -2.34 13.72
C LYS A 47 23.24 -0.83 13.74
N GLN A 48 22.41 -0.09 13.02
CA GLN A 48 22.47 1.37 12.90
C GLN A 48 21.06 1.96 12.77
N PRO A 49 20.87 3.27 13.00
CA PRO A 49 19.61 3.92 12.70
C PRO A 49 19.22 3.71 11.24
N SER A 50 18.00 3.23 10.99
CA SER A 50 17.45 2.99 9.66
C SER A 50 16.06 3.60 9.55
N PHE A 51 15.79 4.27 8.43
CA PHE A 51 14.48 4.86 8.11
C PHE A 51 13.55 3.78 7.54
N LEU A 52 13.09 2.89 8.42
CA LEU A 52 12.09 1.90 8.07
C LEU A 52 10.70 2.56 8.01
N HIS A 53 10.19 2.72 6.79
CA HIS A 53 8.87 3.29 6.56
C HIS A 53 7.75 2.26 6.74
N ASP A 54 7.88 1.11 6.07
CA ASP A 54 6.89 0.03 6.08
C ASP A 54 7.56 -1.33 6.37
N PHE A 55 6.74 -2.34 6.66
CA PHE A 55 7.11 -3.74 6.87
C PHE A 55 6.01 -4.65 6.33
N ALA A 56 6.30 -5.92 6.12
CA ALA A 56 5.28 -6.91 5.79
C ALA A 56 5.15 -7.94 6.91
N VAL A 57 3.99 -8.59 6.98
CA VAL A 57 3.77 -9.75 7.84
C VAL A 57 3.34 -10.93 6.97
N THR A 58 3.59 -12.13 7.47
CA THR A 58 3.02 -13.38 6.98
C THR A 58 2.39 -14.12 8.16
N GLU A 59 1.79 -15.29 7.92
CA GLU A 59 1.30 -16.16 9.00
C GLU A 59 2.37 -16.51 10.05
N HIS A 60 3.66 -16.41 9.71
CA HIS A 60 4.75 -16.86 10.57
C HIS A 60 5.92 -15.88 10.73
N TYR A 61 5.99 -14.83 9.91
CA TYR A 61 7.15 -13.94 9.86
C TYR A 61 6.75 -12.47 9.77
N ALA A 62 7.48 -11.61 10.49
CA ALA A 62 7.52 -10.19 10.19
C ALA A 62 8.77 -9.90 9.34
N ILE A 63 8.59 -9.21 8.23
CA ILE A 63 9.62 -8.94 7.23
C ILE A 63 9.90 -7.44 7.23
N PHE A 64 11.13 -7.07 7.59
CA PHE A 64 11.58 -5.68 7.63
C PHE A 64 12.54 -5.41 6.47
N PRO A 65 12.11 -4.67 5.44
CA PRO A 65 13.00 -4.29 4.36
C PRO A 65 13.92 -3.16 4.84
N GLU A 66 15.17 -3.49 5.20
CA GLU A 66 16.20 -2.48 5.46
C GLU A 66 16.67 -1.87 4.13
N ILE A 67 15.83 -0.99 3.57
CA ILE A 67 16.19 -0.19 2.40
C ILE A 67 17.16 0.90 2.85
N GLN A 68 18.33 0.95 2.21
CA GLN A 68 19.29 2.03 2.41
C GLN A 68 18.76 3.30 1.73
N ILE A 69 17.76 3.96 2.33
CA ILE A 69 17.52 5.38 2.05
C ILE A 69 18.67 6.12 2.73
N VAL A 70 19.80 6.23 2.02
CA VAL A 70 20.91 7.06 2.45
C VAL A 70 20.47 8.51 2.23
N MET A 71 20.06 9.19 3.29
CA MET A 71 20.02 10.66 3.26
C MET A 71 21.43 11.12 2.90
N ASN A 72 21.61 11.82 1.78
CA ASN A 72 22.85 12.49 1.42
C ASN A 72 22.72 13.98 1.76
N PRO A 73 23.14 14.42 2.97
CA PRO A 73 22.91 15.79 3.42
C PRO A 73 23.68 16.80 2.56
N MET A 74 24.84 16.42 2.01
CA MET A 74 25.61 17.27 1.10
C MET A 74 24.88 17.48 -0.24
N GLY A 75 24.18 16.47 -0.76
CA GLY A 75 23.37 16.59 -1.97
C GLY A 75 22.22 17.58 -1.84
N MET A 76 21.60 17.65 -0.65
CA MET A 76 20.49 18.60 -0.37
C MET A 76 20.98 20.04 -0.18
N VAL A 77 22.23 20.25 0.21
CA VAL A 77 22.81 21.60 0.47
C VAL A 77 23.44 22.21 -0.79
N VAL A 78 23.99 21.40 -1.69
CA VAL A 78 24.79 21.90 -2.84
C VAL A 78 24.00 22.01 -4.14
N GLY A 79 22.94 21.21 -4.33
CA GLY A 79 22.24 21.10 -5.62
C GLY A 79 20.86 21.74 -5.62
N GLY A 80 20.75 23.07 -5.51
CA GLY A 80 19.50 23.86 -5.44
C GLY A 80 18.44 23.73 -6.56
N GLY A 81 18.34 22.58 -7.23
CA GLY A 81 17.18 22.11 -7.99
C GLY A 81 16.46 20.99 -7.25
N SER A 82 15.29 20.59 -7.75
CA SER A 82 14.57 19.41 -7.22
C SER A 82 15.51 18.20 -7.24
N PRO A 83 15.77 17.50 -6.11
CA PRO A 83 16.65 16.32 -6.07
C PRO A 83 16.04 15.09 -6.75
N VAL A 84 14.92 15.28 -7.44
CA VAL A 84 14.10 14.27 -8.09
C VAL A 84 14.59 14.11 -9.53
N GLY A 85 15.54 13.20 -9.75
CA GLY A 85 15.70 12.57 -11.07
C GLY A 85 14.40 11.88 -11.49
N LEU A 86 14.35 11.28 -12.70
CA LEU A 86 13.23 10.42 -13.10
C LEU A 86 13.02 9.32 -12.04
N ILE A 87 12.05 9.50 -11.12
CA ILE A 87 11.67 8.47 -10.15
C ILE A 87 10.93 7.40 -10.95
N HIS A 88 11.55 6.23 -11.03
CA HIS A 88 10.89 5.04 -11.54
C HIS A 88 10.47 4.18 -10.34
N ALA A 89 9.16 4.10 -10.12
CA ALA A 89 8.58 3.20 -9.14
C ALA A 89 8.30 1.85 -9.81
N SER A 90 8.84 0.76 -9.25
CA SER A 90 8.67 -0.58 -9.81
C SER A 90 8.13 -1.52 -8.75
N VAL A 91 7.10 -2.29 -9.12
CA VAL A 91 6.56 -3.35 -8.28
C VAL A 91 7.27 -4.64 -8.63
N GLU A 92 7.86 -5.28 -7.63
CA GLU A 92 8.61 -6.53 -7.80
C GLU A 92 8.13 -7.61 -6.83
N LEU A 93 8.06 -8.84 -7.33
CA LEU A 93 7.95 -10.02 -6.49
C LEU A 93 9.34 -10.42 -5.98
N VAL A 94 9.54 -10.32 -4.67
CA VAL A 94 10.76 -10.79 -3.99
C VAL A 94 10.49 -12.16 -3.37
N ARG A 95 11.24 -13.19 -3.79
CA ARG A 95 11.20 -14.53 -3.16
C ARG A 95 12.46 -14.76 -2.36
N ILE A 96 12.29 -15.13 -1.09
CA ILE A 96 13.39 -15.38 -0.14
C ILE A 96 13.33 -16.84 0.30
N ASN A 97 14.38 -17.61 0.02
CA ASN A 97 14.53 -18.97 0.54
C ASN A 97 15.22 -18.92 1.91
N LEU A 98 14.47 -19.17 2.97
CA LEU A 98 15.01 -19.10 4.35
C LEU A 98 16.01 -20.21 4.69
N ARG A 99 16.05 -21.32 3.91
CA ARG A 99 17.02 -22.42 4.14
C ARG A 99 18.36 -22.12 3.50
N THR A 100 18.37 -21.54 2.30
CA THR A 100 19.61 -21.29 1.54
C THR A 100 20.07 -19.84 1.61
N GLY A 101 19.21 -18.91 2.04
CA GLY A 101 19.45 -17.48 1.97
C GLY A 101 19.31 -16.88 0.56
N ASN A 102 18.93 -17.68 -0.45
CA ASN A 102 18.79 -17.18 -1.82
C ASN A 102 17.62 -16.20 -1.94
N VAL A 103 17.85 -15.08 -2.63
CA VAL A 103 16.84 -14.06 -2.91
C VAL A 103 16.73 -13.87 -4.42
N THR A 104 15.51 -13.89 -4.94
CA THR A 104 15.22 -13.55 -6.35
C THR A 104 14.21 -12.41 -6.42
N ARG A 105 14.35 -11.55 -7.42
CA ARG A 105 13.46 -10.41 -7.68
C ARG A 105 12.90 -10.53 -9.10
N THR A 106 11.61 -10.30 -9.25
CA THR A 106 10.92 -10.36 -10.55
C THR A 106 10.06 -9.12 -10.72
N PRO A 107 10.37 -8.21 -11.65
CA PRO A 107 9.50 -7.09 -11.99
C PRO A 107 8.12 -7.56 -12.45
N LEU A 108 7.07 -6.89 -12.01
CA LEU A 108 5.68 -7.29 -12.28
C LEU A 108 5.00 -6.42 -13.35
N ALA A 109 5.42 -5.17 -13.51
CA ALA A 109 4.87 -4.26 -14.50
C ALA A 109 5.95 -3.27 -14.96
N ALA A 110 5.82 -2.77 -16.19
CA ALA A 110 6.70 -1.73 -16.73
C ALA A 110 6.26 -0.30 -16.34
N ALA A 111 4.97 -0.12 -16.03
CA ALA A 111 4.42 1.17 -15.61
C ALA A 111 4.97 1.60 -14.25
N ASN A 112 5.01 2.92 -14.01
CA ASN A 112 5.28 3.46 -12.68
C ASN A 112 4.07 3.20 -11.79
N LEU A 113 4.22 2.29 -10.83
CA LEU A 113 3.15 1.89 -9.92
C LEU A 113 3.57 2.11 -8.48
N ASP A 114 2.71 2.75 -7.70
CA ASP A 114 2.91 3.06 -6.28
C ASP A 114 1.58 2.92 -5.51
N PHE A 115 1.58 3.15 -4.19
CA PHE A 115 0.39 3.08 -3.33
C PHE A 115 -0.40 1.78 -3.52
N GLY A 116 0.32 0.65 -3.48
CA GLY A 116 -0.24 -0.68 -3.67
C GLY A 116 -1.13 -1.12 -2.52
N VAL A 117 -2.35 -1.54 -2.85
CA VAL A 117 -3.30 -2.14 -1.91
C VAL A 117 -3.72 -3.53 -2.38
N ILE A 118 -4.08 -4.38 -1.42
CA ILE A 118 -4.61 -5.74 -1.65
C ILE A 118 -5.95 -5.86 -0.93
N ASN A 119 -6.68 -6.95 -1.19
CA ASN A 119 -7.82 -7.30 -0.34
C ASN A 119 -7.33 -7.49 1.12
N PRO A 120 -7.82 -6.70 2.09
CA PRO A 120 -7.41 -6.80 3.49
C PRO A 120 -7.64 -8.19 4.11
N GLY A 121 -8.63 -8.94 3.61
CA GLY A 121 -8.90 -10.33 4.02
C GLY A 121 -7.76 -11.30 3.70
N CYS A 122 -6.87 -10.95 2.78
CA CYS A 122 -5.70 -11.75 2.41
C CYS A 122 -4.40 -11.31 3.11
N LEU A 123 -4.45 -10.31 4.01
CA LEU A 123 -3.25 -9.77 4.63
C LEU A 123 -2.45 -10.87 5.36
N GLY A 124 -1.16 -10.94 5.05
CA GLY A 124 -0.24 -11.94 5.60
C GLY A 124 -0.32 -13.33 4.96
N ARG A 125 -1.17 -13.51 3.94
CA ARG A 125 -1.38 -14.77 3.24
C ARG A 125 -1.11 -14.59 1.75
N ARG A 126 -1.18 -15.69 0.99
CA ARG A 126 -1.08 -15.61 -0.46
C ARG A 126 -2.29 -14.85 -1.00
N ASN A 127 -2.02 -13.81 -1.76
CA ASN A 127 -3.00 -13.05 -2.53
C ASN A 127 -2.56 -13.05 -4.00
N ARG A 128 -3.52 -13.10 -4.92
CA ARG A 128 -3.32 -13.08 -6.36
C ARG A 128 -3.38 -11.66 -6.92
N TYR A 129 -4.22 -10.79 -6.38
CA TYR A 129 -4.46 -9.47 -6.93
C TYR A 129 -3.91 -8.35 -6.05
N GLY A 130 -3.52 -7.27 -6.72
CA GLY A 130 -3.19 -6.00 -6.08
C GLY A 130 -3.56 -4.82 -6.98
N TYR A 131 -3.89 -3.69 -6.37
CA TYR A 131 -4.33 -2.47 -7.04
C TYR A 131 -3.37 -1.34 -6.72
N PHE A 132 -2.92 -0.60 -7.73
CA PHE A 132 -1.84 0.36 -7.62
C PHE A 132 -2.22 1.68 -8.29
N GLY A 133 -1.78 2.79 -7.70
CA GLY A 133 -1.81 4.08 -8.37
C GLY A 133 -0.81 4.10 -9.51
N VAL A 134 -1.25 4.54 -10.69
CA VAL A 134 -0.37 4.73 -11.85
C VAL A 134 0.23 6.14 -11.81
N GLY A 135 1.55 6.19 -11.68
CA GLY A 135 2.32 7.43 -11.73
C GLY A 135 2.50 7.97 -13.14
N ASP A 136 1.69 8.95 -13.54
CA ASP A 136 1.81 9.62 -14.83
C ASP A 136 1.23 11.06 -14.80
N PRO A 137 2.06 12.11 -14.68
CA PRO A 137 3.50 12.07 -14.40
C PRO A 137 3.78 11.80 -12.92
N MET A 138 4.85 11.07 -12.58
CA MET A 138 5.30 10.95 -11.19
C MET A 138 5.60 12.33 -10.57
N PRO A 139 5.19 12.60 -9.31
CA PRO A 139 4.56 11.70 -8.34
C PRO A 139 3.01 11.70 -8.36
N LYS A 140 2.37 12.30 -9.38
CA LYS A 140 0.91 12.35 -9.47
C LYS A 140 0.36 11.02 -9.99
N ILE A 141 -0.77 10.60 -9.42
CA ILE A 141 -1.45 9.37 -9.78
C ILE A 141 -2.49 9.67 -10.85
N GLY A 142 -2.20 9.37 -12.12
CA GLY A 142 -3.09 9.62 -13.26
C GLY A 142 -4.14 8.53 -13.49
N GLY A 143 -4.03 7.40 -12.79
CA GLY A 143 -4.90 6.24 -12.99
C GLY A 143 -4.72 5.17 -11.92
N VAL A 144 -5.42 4.05 -12.09
CA VAL A 144 -5.32 2.87 -11.24
C VAL A 144 -5.07 1.64 -12.13
N ALA A 145 -4.21 0.74 -11.68
CA ALA A 145 -3.93 -0.53 -12.35
C ALA A 145 -4.14 -1.71 -11.40
N LYS A 146 -4.71 -2.80 -11.92
CA LYS A 146 -4.82 -4.09 -11.23
C LYS A 146 -3.75 -5.04 -11.76
N LEU A 147 -2.99 -5.66 -10.87
CA LEU A 147 -2.01 -6.70 -11.20
C LEU A 147 -2.52 -8.08 -10.78
N ASP A 148 -2.21 -9.09 -11.58
CA ASP A 148 -2.39 -10.53 -11.29
C ASP A 148 -1.01 -11.16 -11.04
N PHE A 149 -0.67 -11.37 -9.77
CA PHE A 149 0.62 -11.86 -9.31
C PHE A 149 0.91 -13.31 -9.71
N ASP A 150 -0.11 -14.11 -10.06
CA ASP A 150 0.11 -15.45 -10.58
C ASP A 150 0.74 -15.44 -11.99
N ARG A 151 0.74 -14.29 -12.68
CA ARG A 151 1.44 -14.09 -13.96
C ARG A 151 2.93 -13.77 -13.80
N ALA A 152 3.43 -13.63 -12.57
CA ALA A 152 4.82 -13.28 -12.31
C ALA A 152 5.80 -14.23 -13.01
N GLY A 153 6.72 -13.67 -13.79
CA GLY A 153 7.67 -14.42 -14.60
C GLY A 153 7.19 -14.79 -16.01
N HIS A 154 5.94 -14.45 -16.36
CA HIS A 154 5.35 -14.69 -17.69
C HIS A 154 5.12 -13.41 -18.51
N GLY A 155 5.56 -12.24 -18.02
CA GLY A 155 5.43 -10.96 -18.70
C GLY A 155 4.81 -9.89 -17.79
N ASP A 156 4.12 -8.93 -18.42
CA ASP A 156 3.37 -7.89 -17.70
C ASP A 156 2.20 -8.52 -16.92
N CYS A 157 2.13 -8.22 -15.63
CA CYS A 157 1.11 -8.72 -14.73
C CYS A 157 -0.15 -7.84 -14.72
N THR A 158 -0.18 -6.72 -15.45
CA THR A 158 -1.33 -5.83 -15.52
C THR A 158 -2.52 -6.51 -16.20
N VAL A 159 -3.65 -6.57 -15.50
CA VAL A 159 -4.89 -7.22 -15.97
C VAL A 159 -6.09 -6.28 -16.08
N ALA A 160 -6.04 -5.13 -15.40
CA ALA A 160 -7.03 -4.08 -15.59
C ALA A 160 -6.38 -2.70 -15.38
N ARG A 161 -6.96 -1.66 -15.99
CA ARG A 161 -6.46 -0.29 -15.86
C ARG A 161 -7.58 0.74 -16.09
N ARG A 162 -7.55 1.82 -15.31
CA ARG A 162 -8.33 3.05 -15.51
C ARG A 162 -7.40 4.25 -15.54
N ASP A 163 -7.48 5.03 -16.60
CA ASP A 163 -6.87 6.36 -16.67
C ASP A 163 -7.96 7.43 -16.43
N PHE A 164 -7.70 8.41 -15.57
CA PHE A 164 -8.69 9.45 -15.25
C PHE A 164 -8.74 10.59 -16.27
N GLY A 165 -7.81 10.57 -17.22
CA GLY A 165 -7.70 11.57 -18.29
C GLY A 165 -6.77 12.75 -17.93
N PRO A 166 -6.47 13.62 -18.90
CA PRO A 166 -5.50 14.69 -18.72
C PRO A 166 -5.88 15.66 -17.59
N GLY A 167 -4.94 15.93 -16.69
CA GLY A 167 -5.13 16.88 -15.58
C GLY A 167 -5.97 16.34 -14.41
N CYS A 168 -6.46 15.11 -14.50
CA CYS A 168 -7.18 14.43 -13.42
C CYS A 168 -6.23 13.50 -12.66
N PHE A 169 -6.11 13.72 -11.34
CA PHE A 169 -5.18 12.99 -10.50
C PHE A 169 -5.86 12.45 -9.25
N ALA A 170 -5.52 11.22 -8.89
CA ALA A 170 -6.07 10.52 -7.74
C ALA A 170 -5.13 10.52 -6.52
N GLY A 171 -5.68 10.09 -5.38
CA GLY A 171 -4.91 9.64 -4.22
C GLY A 171 -4.62 8.13 -4.25
N GLU A 172 -4.26 7.57 -3.09
CA GLU A 172 -4.16 6.11 -2.89
C GLU A 172 -5.48 5.41 -3.29
N PRO A 173 -5.44 4.32 -4.08
CA PRO A 173 -6.59 3.45 -4.28
C PRO A 173 -6.86 2.61 -3.03
N PHE A 174 -8.13 2.32 -2.74
CA PHE A 174 -8.55 1.45 -1.64
C PHE A 174 -9.37 0.30 -2.17
N PHE A 175 -9.09 -0.92 -1.73
CA PHE A 175 -9.97 -2.05 -1.98
C PHE A 175 -11.01 -2.19 -0.86
N VAL A 176 -12.27 -2.30 -1.24
CA VAL A 176 -13.42 -2.53 -0.35
C VAL A 176 -14.10 -3.82 -0.80
N PRO A 177 -14.05 -4.91 -0.01
CA PRO A 177 -14.73 -6.16 -0.39
C PRO A 177 -16.25 -5.97 -0.43
N ASP A 178 -16.94 -6.65 -1.35
CA ASP A 178 -18.42 -6.65 -1.39
C ASP A 178 -19.00 -7.38 -0.17
N ASP A 179 -18.46 -8.57 0.13
CA ASP A 179 -18.73 -9.30 1.37
C ASP A 179 -17.59 -9.13 2.38
N VAL A 180 -17.90 -8.47 3.49
CA VAL A 180 -16.98 -8.29 4.63
C VAL A 180 -16.72 -9.58 5.39
N GLU A 181 -17.56 -10.61 5.24
CA GLU A 181 -17.32 -11.96 5.78
C GLU A 181 -16.35 -12.77 4.90
N GLY A 182 -16.03 -12.27 3.70
CA GLY A 182 -15.07 -12.88 2.78
C GLY A 182 -15.61 -14.08 1.99
N ASN A 183 -16.93 -14.21 1.83
CA ASN A 183 -17.49 -15.20 0.92
C ASN A 183 -17.49 -14.61 -0.50
N GLY A 184 -16.49 -14.95 -1.29
CA GLY A 184 -16.37 -14.45 -2.66
C GLY A 184 -15.02 -14.78 -3.28
N ASP A 185 -14.84 -14.38 -4.54
CA ASP A 185 -13.51 -14.35 -5.14
C ASP A 185 -12.66 -13.25 -4.49
N GLU A 186 -11.33 -13.37 -4.55
CA GLU A 186 -10.41 -12.44 -3.89
C GLU A 186 -10.61 -10.97 -4.32
N ASP A 187 -11.01 -10.76 -5.56
CA ASP A 187 -11.25 -9.46 -6.18
C ASP A 187 -12.73 -9.06 -6.23
N ASP A 188 -13.60 -9.77 -5.51
CA ASP A 188 -15.02 -9.44 -5.40
C ASP A 188 -15.24 -8.24 -4.48
N GLY A 189 -15.49 -7.09 -5.10
CA GLY A 189 -15.59 -5.81 -4.41
C GLY A 189 -15.30 -4.62 -5.31
N TYR A 190 -14.90 -3.53 -4.67
CA TYR A 190 -14.74 -2.24 -5.30
C TYR A 190 -13.36 -1.65 -5.02
N VAL A 191 -12.82 -0.96 -6.03
CA VAL A 191 -11.69 -0.05 -5.83
C VAL A 191 -12.22 1.37 -5.75
N VAL A 192 -11.88 2.08 -4.69
CA VAL A 192 -12.34 3.46 -4.49
C VAL A 192 -11.15 4.40 -4.37
N CYS A 193 -11.29 5.64 -4.82
CA CYS A 193 -10.30 6.69 -4.59
C CYS A 193 -10.90 8.09 -4.73
N TYR A 194 -10.17 9.08 -4.21
CA TYR A 194 -10.45 10.50 -4.48
C TYR A 194 -9.75 10.91 -5.77
N VAL A 195 -10.46 11.61 -6.64
CA VAL A 195 -9.96 12.16 -7.92
C VAL A 195 -10.18 13.67 -7.93
N HIS A 196 -9.12 14.41 -8.27
CA HIS A 196 -9.13 15.85 -8.42
C HIS A 196 -8.82 16.22 -9.87
N ASP A 197 -9.70 17.00 -10.49
CA ASP A 197 -9.46 17.63 -11.78
C ASP A 197 -8.83 19.02 -11.54
N GLU A 198 -7.57 19.18 -11.91
CA GLU A 198 -6.84 20.45 -11.74
C GLU A 198 -7.29 21.54 -12.73
N GLY A 199 -7.93 21.16 -13.84
CA GLY A 199 -8.42 22.09 -14.86
C GLY A 199 -9.74 22.76 -14.46
N THR A 200 -10.68 21.98 -13.92
CA THR A 200 -12.00 22.47 -13.47
C THR A 200 -12.02 22.85 -12.00
N GLY A 201 -11.12 22.26 -11.19
CA GLY A 201 -11.16 22.32 -9.74
C GLY A 201 -12.11 21.30 -9.11
N ASP A 202 -12.72 20.42 -9.89
CA ASP A 202 -13.66 19.41 -9.41
C ASP A 202 -12.97 18.34 -8.56
N ASN A 203 -13.73 17.79 -7.61
CA ASN A 203 -13.27 16.76 -6.69
C ASN A 203 -14.35 15.71 -6.57
N ARG A 204 -13.95 14.46 -6.74
CA ARG A 204 -14.86 13.33 -6.85
C ARG A 204 -14.35 12.16 -6.04
N PHE A 205 -15.26 11.43 -5.42
CA PHE A 205 -14.99 10.11 -4.89
C PHE A 205 -15.54 9.09 -5.89
N VAL A 206 -14.66 8.28 -6.46
CA VAL A 206 -15.01 7.30 -7.50
C VAL A 206 -15.06 5.90 -6.90
N VAL A 207 -16.01 5.11 -7.36
CA VAL A 207 -16.18 3.69 -7.01
C VAL A 207 -16.11 2.89 -8.29
N MET A 208 -15.11 2.00 -8.37
CA MET A 208 -14.83 1.17 -9.54
C MET A 208 -15.10 -0.30 -9.22
N ASP A 209 -15.73 -1.02 -10.14
CA ASP A 209 -15.81 -2.48 -10.09
C ASP A 209 -14.40 -3.07 -10.18
N ALA A 210 -14.00 -3.84 -9.16
CA ALA A 210 -12.65 -4.36 -9.03
C ALA A 210 -12.35 -5.56 -9.95
N GLN A 211 -13.37 -6.19 -10.55
CA GLN A 211 -13.26 -7.29 -11.51
C GLN A 211 -13.27 -6.81 -12.96
N ALA A 212 -13.86 -5.65 -13.23
CA ALA A 212 -13.94 -5.08 -14.56
C ALA A 212 -12.54 -4.89 -15.19
N PRO A 213 -12.33 -5.28 -16.46
CA PRO A 213 -11.03 -5.16 -17.13
C PRO A 213 -10.59 -3.70 -17.35
N GLU A 214 -11.52 -2.76 -17.31
CA GLU A 214 -11.24 -1.33 -17.39
C GLU A 214 -11.41 -0.62 -16.03
N LEU A 215 -11.66 -1.36 -14.93
CA LEU A 215 -12.06 -0.83 -13.62
C LEU A 215 -13.22 0.19 -13.76
N ASP A 216 -14.37 -0.31 -14.21
CA ASP A 216 -15.53 0.51 -14.53
C ASP A 216 -16.05 1.29 -13.35
N ILE A 217 -16.16 2.62 -13.53
CA ILE A 217 -16.78 3.51 -12.54
C ILE A 217 -18.27 3.19 -12.48
N VAL A 218 -18.68 2.54 -11.41
CA VAL A 218 -20.09 2.17 -11.14
C VAL A 218 -20.81 3.24 -10.34
N ALA A 219 -20.07 4.08 -9.61
CA ALA A 219 -20.60 5.26 -8.93
C ALA A 219 -19.56 6.37 -8.80
N GLU A 220 -20.03 7.61 -8.77
CA GLU A 220 -19.21 8.80 -8.59
C GLU A 220 -19.95 9.80 -7.69
N VAL A 221 -19.25 10.35 -6.71
CA VAL A 221 -19.78 11.33 -5.76
C VAL A 221 -18.98 12.62 -5.89
N GLN A 222 -19.62 13.68 -6.39
CA GLN A 222 -19.04 15.02 -6.40
C GLN A 222 -18.91 15.53 -4.95
N LEU A 223 -17.73 16.03 -4.60
CA LEU A 223 -17.44 16.58 -3.29
C LEU A 223 -17.62 18.10 -3.28
N PRO A 224 -18.10 18.69 -2.17
CA PRO A 224 -18.38 20.12 -2.08
C PRO A 224 -17.12 20.97 -1.98
N SER A 225 -15.95 20.36 -1.74
CA SER A 225 -14.69 21.04 -1.55
C SER A 225 -13.51 20.18 -1.99
N ARG A 226 -12.36 20.82 -2.12
CA ARG A 226 -11.13 20.16 -2.52
C ARG A 226 -10.64 19.16 -1.47
N VAL A 227 -10.35 17.94 -1.91
CA VAL A 227 -9.57 16.97 -1.15
C VAL A 227 -8.11 17.10 -1.59
N PRO A 228 -7.19 17.61 -0.75
CA PRO A 228 -5.78 17.70 -1.10
C PRO A 228 -5.17 16.32 -1.33
N TYR A 229 -4.08 16.25 -2.08
CA TYR A 229 -3.30 15.02 -2.22
C TYR A 229 -2.88 14.52 -0.83
N GLY A 230 -3.29 13.30 -0.51
CA GLY A 230 -3.04 12.63 0.76
C GLY A 230 -2.09 11.45 0.62
N PHE A 231 -1.91 10.73 1.73
CA PHE A 231 -1.20 9.46 1.78
C PHE A 231 -2.22 8.35 2.08
N HIS A 232 -2.02 7.65 3.20
CA HIS A 232 -2.79 6.46 3.50
C HIS A 232 -4.16 6.75 4.09
N GLY A 233 -5.15 5.96 3.67
CA GLY A 233 -6.50 5.94 4.23
C GLY A 233 -6.90 4.56 4.77
N LEU A 234 -8.09 4.49 5.33
CA LEU A 234 -8.70 3.25 5.82
C LEU A 234 -10.20 3.28 5.52
N PHE A 235 -10.73 2.15 5.06
CA PHE A 235 -12.17 1.91 5.05
C PHE A 235 -12.58 1.23 6.36
N VAL A 236 -13.59 1.77 7.02
CA VAL A 236 -14.11 1.23 8.29
C VAL A 236 -15.57 0.84 8.06
N THR A 237 -15.90 -0.41 8.36
CA THR A 237 -17.26 -0.92 8.20
C THR A 237 -18.20 -0.27 9.21
N GLN A 238 -19.51 -0.29 8.93
CA GLN A 238 -20.51 0.17 9.88
C GLN A 238 -20.45 -0.62 11.21
N ALA A 239 -20.16 -1.91 11.16
CA ALA A 239 -20.02 -2.75 12.35
C ALA A 239 -18.83 -2.31 13.22
N GLU A 240 -17.68 -2.04 12.61
CA GLU A 240 -16.49 -1.52 13.30
C GLU A 240 -16.69 -0.11 13.87
N LEU A 241 -17.43 0.76 13.18
CA LEU A 241 -17.78 2.07 13.73
C LEU A 241 -18.69 1.94 14.96
N ARG A 242 -19.67 1.03 14.92
CA ARG A 242 -20.59 0.81 16.05
C ARG A 242 -19.92 0.22 17.27
N SER A 243 -18.87 -0.59 17.10
CA SER A 243 -18.15 -1.19 18.24
C SER A 243 -17.30 -0.18 19.02
N GLN A 244 -17.06 1.03 18.50
CA GLN A 244 -16.31 2.08 19.23
C GLN A 244 -17.06 2.63 20.46
N HIS A 245 -18.38 2.42 20.54
CA HIS A 245 -19.24 2.94 21.61
C HIS A 245 -19.55 1.92 22.72
N GLN A 246 -18.93 0.73 22.68
CA GLN A 246 -19.06 -0.33 23.68
C GLN A 246 -17.80 -0.41 24.54
#